data_AF-A0A2W6C2R5-F1
#
_entry.id   AF-A0A2W6C2R5-F1
#
_cell.length_a   1.000
_cell.length_b   1.000
_cell.length_c   1.000
_cell.angle_alpha   90.00
_cell.angle_beta   90.00
_cell.angle_gamma   90.00
#
_symmetry.space_group_name_H-M   'P 1'
#
loop_
_entity.id
_entity.type
_entity.pdbx_description
1 polymer ?
#
loop_
_entity_poly.entity_id
_entity_poly.type
_entity_poly.pdbx_seq_one_letter_code
_entity_poly.pdbx_strand_id
1 'polypeptide(L)'
;MTAEERVPFGALLLRLRLAAGLTQEELAERAELSERAVRRLEHDRDRTPRLQTVRLLAQALDLAGHEQSGLLAAARPGSPADDVPARAPSLPRFLTPLIGREEDVAIVKMLLADRRLVTVSGTGGVGKTRLAVTVAEQMTDVIDRIVFVELAPLRDPENVLGAIAAQLSIREEGTRSLFDVVVNELRSSRVLLVLDNMEHLLNSRDVVLDLLGACPGASILITSREALRVRGERVYTLAPLPLPEREVDIGRSPAVPALRVIMSSPS
;
A
#
# COMPACT_ATOMS: atom_id res chain seq x y z
N MET A 1 -28.63 -3.83 -2.92
CA MET A 1 -28.51 -2.90 -4.06
C MET A 1 -27.23 -3.25 -4.79
N THR A 2 -27.37 -3.47 -6.09
CA THR A 2 -26.45 -4.03 -7.10
C THR A 2 -24.96 -3.99 -6.80
N ALA A 3 -24.32 -5.16 -6.83
CA ALA A 3 -22.87 -5.30 -6.94
C ALA A 3 -22.37 -4.48 -8.13
N GLU A 4 -21.45 -3.54 -7.90
CA GLU A 4 -20.76 -2.85 -8.99
C GLU A 4 -19.98 -3.88 -9.79
N GLU A 5 -20.57 -4.29 -10.91
CA GLU A 5 -20.05 -5.27 -11.85
C GLU A 5 -18.70 -4.76 -12.36
N ARG A 6 -17.60 -5.41 -11.94
CA ARG A 6 -16.25 -5.12 -12.45
C ARG A 6 -16.30 -5.19 -13.97
N VAL A 7 -16.01 -4.07 -14.64
CA VAL A 7 -16.03 -4.01 -16.10
C VAL A 7 -14.94 -4.95 -16.65
N PRO A 8 -15.29 -5.97 -17.44
CA PRO A 8 -14.30 -6.89 -18.02
C PRO A 8 -13.31 -6.14 -18.91
N PHE A 9 -12.06 -6.62 -18.98
CA PHE A 9 -11.00 -6.00 -19.79
C PHE A 9 -11.46 -5.66 -21.21
N GLY A 10 -12.11 -6.59 -21.90
CA GLY A 10 -12.58 -6.39 -23.27
C GLY A 10 -13.63 -5.28 -23.40
N ALA A 11 -14.52 -5.15 -22.42
CA ALA A 11 -15.54 -4.09 -22.40
C ALA A 11 -14.94 -2.71 -22.11
N LEU A 12 -13.93 -2.67 -21.24
CA LEU A 12 -13.18 -1.43 -20.96
C LEU A 12 -12.36 -0.99 -22.17
N LEU A 13 -11.67 -1.91 -22.83
CA LEU A 13 -10.90 -1.64 -24.05
C LEU A 13 -11.81 -1.13 -25.17
N LEU A 14 -12.97 -1.76 -25.39
CA LEU A 14 -13.98 -1.31 -26.35
C LEU A 14 -14.46 0.12 -26.05
N ARG A 15 -14.77 0.42 -24.78
CA ARG A 15 -15.23 1.75 -24.36
C ARG A 15 -14.16 2.82 -24.60
N LEU A 16 -12.91 2.55 -24.22
CA LEU A 16 -11.80 3.50 -24.40
C LEU A 16 -11.48 3.72 -25.88
N ARG A 17 -11.50 2.67 -26.70
CA ARG A 17 -11.32 2.78 -28.15
C ARG A 17 -12.39 3.66 -28.79
N LEU A 18 -13.66 3.44 -28.44
CA LEU A 18 -14.77 4.23 -28.97
C LEU A 18 -14.71 5.70 -28.49
N ALA A 19 -14.30 5.93 -27.24
CA ALA A 19 -14.10 7.29 -26.72
C ALA A 19 -12.96 8.04 -27.45
N ALA A 20 -11.93 7.32 -27.86
CA ALA A 20 -10.84 7.84 -28.69
C ALA A 20 -11.22 7.99 -30.18
N GLY A 21 -12.44 7.60 -30.58
CA GLY A 21 -12.92 7.69 -31.95
C GLY A 21 -12.25 6.73 -32.93
N LEU A 22 -11.60 5.67 -32.44
CA LEU A 22 -10.81 4.75 -33.26
C LEU A 22 -11.62 3.51 -33.68
N THR A 23 -11.40 3.06 -34.92
CA THR A 23 -11.78 1.72 -35.37
C THR A 23 -10.84 0.65 -34.78
N GLN A 24 -11.24 -0.63 -34.87
CA GLN A 24 -10.38 -1.74 -34.44
C GLN A 24 -9.08 -1.81 -35.26
N GLU A 25 -9.13 -1.47 -36.56
CA GLU A 25 -7.98 -1.43 -37.45
C GLU A 25 -7.01 -0.31 -37.05
N GLU A 26 -7.51 0.91 -36.84
CA GLU A 26 -6.66 2.07 -36.45
C GLU A 26 -6.00 1.87 -35.08
N LEU A 27 -6.71 1.29 -34.10
CA LEU A 27 -6.10 0.95 -32.82
C LEU A 27 -5.04 -0.13 -32.98
N ALA A 28 -5.29 -1.13 -33.82
CA ALA A 28 -4.33 -2.20 -34.08
C ALA A 28 -3.06 -1.66 -34.73
N GLU A 29 -3.19 -0.78 -35.73
CA GLU A 29 -2.06 -0.13 -36.40
C GLU A 29 -1.20 0.67 -35.41
N ARG A 30 -1.83 1.53 -34.59
CA ARG A 30 -1.13 2.33 -33.58
C ARG A 30 -0.45 1.51 -32.48
N ALA A 31 -1.00 0.34 -32.15
CA ALA A 31 -0.46 -0.54 -31.13
C ALA A 31 0.52 -1.58 -31.67
N GLU A 32 0.82 -1.56 -32.98
CA GLU A 32 1.60 -2.60 -33.68
C GLU A 32 1.03 -4.02 -33.48
N LEU A 33 -0.30 -4.13 -33.50
CA LEU A 33 -1.06 -5.38 -33.36
C LEU A 33 -1.84 -5.68 -34.65
N SER A 34 -2.36 -6.91 -34.76
CA SER A 34 -3.35 -7.22 -35.82
C SER A 34 -4.75 -6.82 -35.36
N GLU A 35 -5.60 -6.36 -36.29
CA GLU A 35 -7.02 -6.07 -36.04
C GLU A 35 -7.72 -7.28 -35.40
N ARG A 36 -7.43 -8.50 -35.88
CA ARG A 36 -7.93 -9.75 -35.29
C ARG A 36 -7.52 -9.94 -33.83
N ALA A 37 -6.36 -9.45 -33.41
CA ALA A 37 -5.93 -9.49 -32.01
C ALA A 37 -6.75 -8.51 -31.16
N VAL A 38 -6.96 -7.27 -31.62
CA VAL A 38 -7.79 -6.27 -30.94
C VAL A 38 -9.24 -6.74 -30.82
N ARG A 39 -9.84 -7.21 -31.92
CA ARG A 39 -11.20 -7.75 -31.93
C ARG A 39 -11.38 -8.91 -30.95
N ARG A 40 -10.41 -9.81 -30.88
CA ARG A 40 -10.42 -10.95 -29.94
C ARG A 40 -10.33 -10.47 -28.48
N LEU A 41 -9.53 -9.45 -28.21
CA LEU A 41 -9.40 -8.86 -26.87
C LEU A 41 -10.69 -8.16 -26.41
N GLU A 42 -11.46 -7.57 -27.32
CA GLU A 42 -12.74 -6.92 -26.98
C GLU A 42 -13.88 -7.93 -26.73
N HIS A 43 -13.84 -9.08 -27.40
CA HIS A 43 -14.93 -10.08 -27.33
C HIS A 43 -14.72 -11.18 -26.29
N ASP A 44 -13.48 -11.53 -25.97
CA ASP A 44 -13.15 -12.64 -25.09
C ASP A 44 -13.03 -12.17 -23.63
N ARG A 45 -14.11 -12.39 -22.86
CA ARG A 45 -14.26 -11.89 -21.49
C ARG A 45 -13.36 -12.58 -20.46
N ASP A 46 -12.97 -13.82 -20.72
CA ASP A 46 -12.21 -14.65 -19.79
C ASP A 46 -10.70 -14.61 -20.07
N ARG A 47 -10.30 -13.86 -21.10
CA ARG A 47 -8.92 -13.86 -21.57
C ARG A 47 -8.11 -12.76 -20.92
N THR A 48 -7.02 -13.16 -20.27
CA THR A 48 -6.03 -12.25 -19.72
C THR A 48 -4.97 -11.92 -20.78
N PRO A 49 -4.96 -10.70 -21.35
CA PRO A 49 -3.91 -10.28 -22.27
C PRO A 49 -2.54 -10.22 -21.58
N ARG A 50 -1.47 -10.37 -22.36
CA ARG A 50 -0.12 -10.14 -21.85
C ARG A 50 0.05 -8.67 -21.48
N LEU A 51 0.71 -8.41 -20.35
CA LEU A 51 0.92 -7.05 -19.82
C LEU A 51 1.58 -6.11 -20.84
N GLN A 52 2.51 -6.62 -21.66
CA GLN A 52 3.13 -5.83 -22.73
C GLN A 52 2.11 -5.41 -23.79
N THR A 53 1.21 -6.30 -24.20
CA THR A 53 0.13 -5.98 -25.16
C THR A 53 -0.80 -4.89 -24.60
N VAL A 54 -1.08 -4.92 -23.30
CA VAL A 54 -1.92 -3.91 -22.64
C VAL A 54 -1.23 -2.54 -22.60
N ARG A 55 0.09 -2.51 -22.36
CA ARG A 55 0.88 -1.27 -22.39
C ARG A 55 0.91 -0.66 -23.79
N LEU A 56 1.07 -1.47 -24.83
CA LEU A 56 1.01 -1.00 -26.22
C LEU A 56 -0.35 -0.40 -26.56
N LEU A 57 -1.45 -1.04 -26.14
CA LEU A 57 -2.80 -0.52 -26.32
C LEU A 57 -3.03 0.79 -25.55
N ALA A 58 -2.54 0.88 -24.31
CA ALA A 58 -2.65 2.11 -23.51
C ALA A 58 -1.88 3.27 -24.16
N GLN A 59 -0.69 3.00 -24.70
CA GLN A 59 0.10 3.99 -25.42
C GLN A 59 -0.57 4.41 -26.75
N ALA A 60 -1.13 3.47 -27.50
CA ALA A 60 -1.83 3.73 -28.75
C ALA A 60 -3.12 4.57 -28.58
N LEU A 61 -3.73 4.48 -27.39
CA LEU A 61 -4.90 5.26 -26.97
C LEU A 61 -4.51 6.58 -26.27
N ASP A 62 -3.21 6.89 -26.16
CA ASP A 62 -2.69 8.06 -25.44
C ASP A 62 -3.20 8.17 -23.98
N LEU A 63 -3.38 7.01 -23.32
CA LEU A 63 -3.90 6.98 -21.96
C LEU A 63 -2.82 7.37 -20.95
N ALA A 64 -3.18 8.27 -20.04
CA ALA A 64 -2.37 8.66 -18.90
C ALA A 64 -3.13 8.49 -17.58
N GLY A 65 -2.40 8.51 -16.46
CA GLY A 65 -2.99 8.56 -15.11
C GLY A 65 -3.97 7.43 -14.82
N HIS A 66 -5.21 7.80 -14.48
CA HIS A 66 -6.24 6.87 -14.02
C HIS A 66 -6.73 5.91 -15.12
N GLU A 67 -6.81 6.34 -16.37
CA GLU A 67 -7.31 5.51 -17.47
C GLU A 67 -6.31 4.40 -17.83
N GLN A 68 -5.02 4.74 -17.86
CA GLN A 68 -3.93 3.77 -18.04
C GLN A 68 -3.89 2.76 -16.89
N SER A 69 -4.04 3.25 -15.65
CA SER A 69 -4.07 2.40 -14.45
C SER A 69 -5.27 1.45 -14.45
N GLY A 70 -6.44 1.92 -14.87
CA GLY A 70 -7.66 1.13 -14.98
C GLY A 70 -7.54 0.01 -16.01
N LEU A 71 -7.01 0.31 -17.21
CA LEU A 71 -6.82 -0.69 -18.26
C LEU A 71 -5.79 -1.76 -17.85
N LEU A 72 -4.70 -1.37 -17.18
CA LEU A 72 -3.70 -2.30 -16.65
C LEU A 72 -4.24 -3.17 -15.51
N ALA A 73 -5.11 -2.63 -14.66
CA ALA A 73 -5.74 -3.37 -13.58
C ALA A 73 -6.72 -4.42 -14.11
N ALA A 74 -7.53 -4.07 -15.11
CA ALA A 74 -8.50 -4.97 -15.74
C ALA A 74 -7.82 -6.17 -16.46
N ALA A 75 -6.58 -6.01 -16.91
CA ALA A 75 -5.82 -7.06 -17.59
C ALA A 75 -5.18 -8.11 -16.66
N ARG A 76 -5.17 -7.88 -15.34
CA ARG A 76 -4.60 -8.84 -14.38
C ARG A 76 -5.58 -9.99 -14.18
N PRO A 77 -5.14 -11.26 -14.19
CA PRO A 77 -6.01 -12.38 -13.83
C PRO A 77 -6.64 -12.13 -12.46
N GLY A 78 -7.98 -12.21 -12.39
CA GLY A 78 -8.68 -12.37 -11.13
C GLY A 78 -8.17 -13.64 -10.47
N SER A 79 -7.54 -13.52 -9.31
CA SER A 79 -7.27 -14.68 -8.46
C SER A 79 -8.63 -15.26 -8.03
N PRO A 80 -8.81 -16.58 -7.89
CA PRO A 80 -10.10 -17.22 -7.57
C PRO A 80 -10.55 -17.00 -6.11
N ALA A 81 -10.41 -15.78 -5.60
CA ALA A 81 -10.82 -15.34 -4.27
C ALA A 81 -11.95 -14.29 -4.29
N ASP A 82 -12.60 -14.09 -5.43
CA ASP A 82 -13.66 -13.07 -5.61
C ASP A 82 -15.05 -13.59 -5.17
N ASP A 83 -15.17 -14.09 -3.94
CA ASP A 83 -16.47 -14.28 -3.26
C ASP A 83 -16.38 -13.96 -1.75
N VAL A 84 -15.63 -12.92 -1.39
CA VAL A 84 -15.62 -12.34 -0.04
C VAL A 84 -15.81 -10.84 -0.17
N PRO A 85 -16.78 -10.22 0.54
CA PRO A 85 -17.01 -8.78 0.48
C PRO A 85 -15.72 -8.02 0.78
N ALA A 86 -15.48 -6.94 0.02
CA ALA A 86 -14.28 -6.11 0.02
C ALA A 86 -13.60 -6.01 1.39
N ARG A 87 -12.59 -6.84 1.61
CA ARG A 87 -11.72 -6.74 2.79
C ARG A 87 -10.69 -5.66 2.49
N ALA A 88 -10.57 -4.70 3.41
CA ALA A 88 -9.57 -3.64 3.41
C ALA A 88 -8.18 -4.17 2.98
N PRO A 89 -7.35 -3.35 2.31
CA PRO A 89 -6.00 -3.76 1.92
C PRO A 89 -5.29 -4.36 3.12
N SER A 90 -5.06 -5.67 3.05
CA SER A 90 -4.49 -6.42 4.15
C SER A 90 -3.06 -5.97 4.36
N LEU A 91 -2.65 -5.82 5.61
CA LEU A 91 -1.27 -5.60 6.00
C LEU A 91 -0.32 -6.53 5.21
N PRO A 92 0.90 -6.07 4.86
CA PRO A 92 1.90 -6.90 4.21
C PRO A 92 2.07 -8.25 4.93
N ARG A 93 1.90 -9.36 4.21
CA ARG A 93 2.13 -10.70 4.76
C ARG A 93 3.59 -11.09 4.56
N PHE A 94 4.31 -11.25 5.65
CA PHE A 94 5.68 -11.73 5.59
C PHE A 94 5.73 -13.25 5.70
N LEU A 95 6.58 -13.88 4.88
CA LEU A 95 6.73 -15.35 4.82
C LEU A 95 7.55 -15.93 5.98
N THR A 96 8.16 -15.07 6.79
CA THR A 96 8.97 -15.48 7.95
C THR A 96 8.38 -14.90 9.24
N PRO A 97 8.70 -15.42 10.42
CA PRO A 97 8.36 -14.76 11.67
C PRO A 97 9.23 -13.52 11.91
N LEU A 98 8.74 -12.56 12.70
CA LEU A 98 9.58 -11.52 13.29
C LEU A 98 10.38 -12.15 14.44
N ILE A 99 11.69 -11.93 14.49
CA ILE A 99 12.59 -12.65 15.42
C ILE A 99 13.30 -11.67 16.35
N GLY A 100 13.17 -11.88 17.67
CA GLY A 100 13.92 -11.14 18.69
C GLY A 100 13.53 -9.67 18.79
N ARG A 101 12.23 -9.39 18.59
CA ARG A 101 11.64 -8.05 18.56
C ARG A 101 10.36 -7.96 19.42
N GLU A 102 10.14 -8.95 20.28
CA GLU A 102 8.95 -9.04 21.12
C GLU A 102 8.86 -7.83 22.07
N GLU A 103 10.00 -7.42 22.63
CA GLU A 103 10.10 -6.22 23.47
C GLU A 103 9.88 -4.93 22.67
N ASP A 104 10.49 -4.81 21.48
CA ASP A 104 10.28 -3.67 20.58
C ASP A 104 8.78 -3.49 20.24
N VAL A 105 8.08 -4.60 19.95
CA VAL A 105 6.63 -4.58 19.68
C VAL A 105 5.86 -4.10 20.90
N ALA A 106 6.17 -4.63 22.09
CA ALA A 106 5.50 -4.24 23.33
C ALA A 106 5.69 -2.75 23.64
N ILE A 107 6.91 -2.22 23.45
CA ILE A 107 7.22 -0.80 23.66
C ILE A 107 6.42 0.05 22.69
N VAL A 108 6.45 -0.24 21.38
CA VAL A 108 5.73 0.57 20.39
C VAL A 108 4.22 0.55 20.64
N LYS A 109 3.63 -0.59 21.02
CA LYS A 109 2.21 -0.66 21.44
C LYS A 109 1.91 0.22 22.64
N MET A 110 2.78 0.21 23.65
CA MET A 110 2.64 1.09 24.83
C MET A 110 2.73 2.56 24.42
N LEU A 111 3.66 2.92 23.53
CA LEU A 111 3.77 4.29 23.02
C LEU A 111 2.51 4.71 22.25
N LEU A 112 1.91 3.83 21.44
CA LEU A 112 0.66 4.09 20.72
C LEU A 112 -0.57 4.20 21.65
N ALA A 113 -0.51 3.60 22.85
CA ALA A 113 -1.54 3.76 23.86
C ALA A 113 -1.47 5.13 24.56
N ASP A 114 -0.27 5.69 24.74
CA ASP A 114 -0.04 7.02 25.34
C ASP A 114 -0.13 8.16 24.31
N ARG A 115 0.29 7.90 23.07
CA ARG A 115 0.45 8.90 22.01
C ARG A 115 -0.18 8.45 20.71
N ARG A 116 -0.86 9.39 20.05
CA ARG A 116 -1.51 9.17 18.76
C ARG A 116 -0.56 9.29 17.56
N LEU A 117 0.69 9.72 17.77
CA LEU A 117 1.72 9.80 16.73
C LEU A 117 3.00 9.15 17.24
N VAL A 118 3.37 8.02 16.64
CA VAL A 118 4.61 7.31 16.93
C VAL A 118 5.41 7.13 15.65
N THR A 119 6.69 7.46 15.68
CA THR A 119 7.63 7.22 14.57
C THR A 119 8.66 6.18 15.00
N VAL A 120 8.67 5.04 14.30
CA VAL A 120 9.76 4.07 14.38
C VAL A 120 10.86 4.53 13.44
N SER A 121 11.97 4.99 14.03
CA SER A 121 13.16 5.42 13.32
C SER A 121 14.23 4.33 13.34
N GLY A 122 15.25 4.44 12.48
CA GLY A 122 16.35 3.47 12.44
C GLY A 122 16.98 3.37 11.06
N THR A 123 18.15 2.73 10.99
CA THR A 123 18.90 2.56 9.75
C THR A 123 18.18 1.65 8.75
N GLY A 124 18.66 1.58 7.50
CA GLY A 124 18.09 0.69 6.48
C GLY A 124 18.21 -0.78 6.91
N GLY A 125 17.17 -1.59 6.61
CA GLY A 125 17.22 -3.05 6.84
C GLY A 125 17.01 -3.53 8.28
N VAL A 126 16.89 -2.66 9.28
CA VAL A 126 16.71 -3.07 10.70
C VAL A 126 15.33 -3.65 11.03
N GLY A 127 14.40 -3.64 10.07
CA GLY A 127 13.08 -4.27 10.20
C GLY A 127 11.94 -3.35 10.61
N LYS A 128 12.05 -2.03 10.43
CA LYS A 128 11.01 -1.04 10.83
C LYS A 128 9.61 -1.35 10.28
N THR A 129 9.49 -1.60 8.98
CA THR A 129 8.23 -1.98 8.31
C THR A 129 7.64 -3.23 8.94
N ARG A 130 8.47 -4.23 9.17
CA ARG A 130 8.04 -5.49 9.76
C ARG A 130 7.57 -5.32 11.20
N LEU A 131 8.29 -4.54 11.99
CA LEU A 131 7.89 -4.18 13.34
C LEU A 131 6.54 -3.45 13.34
N ALA A 132 6.36 -2.45 12.47
CA ALA A 132 5.13 -1.67 12.39
C ALA A 132 3.92 -2.52 11.99
N VAL A 133 4.10 -3.44 11.03
CA VAL A 133 3.06 -4.40 10.65
C VAL A 133 2.71 -5.33 11.81
N THR A 134 3.70 -5.93 12.47
CA THR A 134 3.45 -6.81 13.62
C THR A 134 2.77 -6.08 14.79
N VAL A 135 3.15 -4.82 15.05
CA VAL A 135 2.44 -3.97 16.02
C VAL A 135 0.97 -3.81 15.61
N ALA A 136 0.71 -3.46 14.35
CA ALA A 136 -0.65 -3.26 13.85
C ALA A 136 -1.48 -4.55 13.95
N GLU A 137 -0.94 -5.70 13.55
CA GLU A 137 -1.59 -7.02 13.67
C GLU A 137 -1.99 -7.35 15.12
N GLN A 138 -1.21 -6.90 16.11
CA GLN A 138 -1.49 -7.14 17.53
C GLN A 138 -2.34 -6.05 18.21
N MET A 139 -2.86 -5.09 17.45
CA MET A 139 -3.71 -4.02 17.95
C MET A 139 -5.18 -4.15 17.52
N THR A 140 -5.56 -5.25 16.86
CA THR A 140 -6.93 -5.49 16.37
C THR A 140 -7.98 -5.53 17.47
N ASP A 141 -7.60 -5.75 18.73
CA ASP A 141 -8.53 -5.75 19.87
C ASP A 141 -8.93 -4.32 20.31
N VAL A 142 -8.10 -3.33 19.97
CA VAL A 142 -8.27 -1.92 20.40
C VAL A 142 -8.41 -0.93 19.23
N ILE A 143 -8.11 -1.37 18.02
CA ILE A 143 -8.24 -0.61 16.78
C ILE A 143 -9.28 -1.30 15.91
N ASP A 144 -10.29 -0.54 15.50
CA ASP A 144 -11.40 -1.07 14.71
C ASP A 144 -10.98 -1.21 13.23
N ARG A 145 -10.08 -0.36 12.76
CA ARG A 145 -9.57 -0.37 11.38
C ARG A 145 -8.07 -0.07 11.30
N ILE A 146 -7.34 -0.89 10.55
CA ILE A 146 -5.93 -0.67 10.23
C ILE A 146 -5.82 -0.33 8.75
N VAL A 147 -5.02 0.68 8.42
CA VAL A 147 -4.76 1.11 7.06
C VAL A 147 -3.26 1.21 6.88
N PHE A 148 -2.70 0.40 5.99
CA PHE A 148 -1.28 0.44 5.66
C PHE A 148 -1.08 1.20 4.35
N VAL A 149 -0.18 2.18 4.37
CA VAL A 149 0.12 3.04 3.23
C VAL A 149 1.62 2.97 2.95
N GLU A 150 1.99 2.33 1.85
CA GLU A 150 3.37 2.30 1.37
C GLU A 150 3.68 3.59 0.61
N LEU A 151 4.56 4.43 1.17
CA LEU A 151 4.90 5.73 0.58
C LEU A 151 6.17 5.70 -0.27
N ALA A 152 6.90 4.57 -0.27
CA ALA A 152 8.11 4.37 -1.06
C ALA A 152 7.96 4.71 -2.56
N PRO A 153 6.82 4.42 -3.23
CA PRO A 153 6.65 4.76 -4.64
C PRO A 153 6.39 6.25 -4.90
N LEU A 154 5.98 7.02 -3.88
CA LEU A 154 5.64 8.43 -4.03
C LEU A 154 6.91 9.28 -4.09
N ARG A 155 6.89 10.31 -4.93
CA ARG A 155 7.98 11.30 -5.03
C ARG A 155 7.59 12.67 -4.50
N ASP A 156 6.29 12.96 -4.51
CA ASP A 156 5.74 14.27 -4.17
C ASP A 156 5.00 14.19 -2.82
N PRO A 157 5.38 15.02 -1.83
CA PRO A 157 4.68 15.14 -0.55
C PRO A 157 3.18 15.41 -0.68
N GLU A 158 2.73 16.09 -1.72
CA GLU A 158 1.30 16.42 -1.93
C GLU A 158 0.44 15.16 -2.18
N ASN A 159 1.05 14.08 -2.66
CA ASN A 159 0.35 12.84 -2.98
C ASN A 159 0.09 11.93 -1.77
N VAL A 160 0.58 12.28 -0.58
CA VAL A 160 0.39 11.44 0.63
C VAL A 160 -1.09 11.27 0.97
N LEU A 161 -1.87 12.34 0.89
CA LEU A 161 -3.31 12.28 1.16
C LEU A 161 -4.04 11.40 0.14
N GLY A 162 -3.66 11.49 -1.14
CA GLY A 162 -4.19 10.65 -2.21
C GLY A 162 -3.88 9.16 -1.99
N ALA A 163 -2.67 8.84 -1.53
CA ALA A 163 -2.29 7.46 -1.20
C ALA A 163 -3.09 6.91 -0.02
N ILE A 164 -3.36 7.72 1.02
CA ILE A 164 -4.23 7.34 2.13
C ILE A 164 -5.65 7.09 1.62
N ALA A 165 -6.20 8.00 0.81
CA ALA A 165 -7.54 7.88 0.24
C ALA A 165 -7.70 6.59 -0.61
N ALA A 166 -6.69 6.28 -1.42
CA ALA A 166 -6.67 5.05 -2.22
C ALA A 166 -6.76 3.78 -1.34
N GLN A 167 -6.05 3.73 -0.21
CA GLN A 167 -6.11 2.60 0.72
C GLN A 167 -7.45 2.53 1.47
N LEU A 168 -8.11 3.66 1.65
CA LEU A 168 -9.47 3.73 2.19
C LEU A 168 -10.55 3.38 1.15
N SER A 169 -10.16 3.09 -0.10
CA SER A 169 -11.08 2.92 -1.24
C SER A 169 -11.96 4.15 -1.52
N ILE A 170 -11.47 5.33 -1.14
CA ILE A 170 -12.12 6.61 -1.41
C ILE A 170 -11.82 7.00 -2.85
N ARG A 171 -12.88 7.27 -3.62
CA ARG A 171 -12.79 7.93 -4.92
C ARG A 171 -13.09 9.41 -4.73
N GLU A 172 -12.36 10.24 -5.46
CA GLU A 172 -12.63 11.68 -5.49
C GLU A 172 -13.92 11.89 -6.29
N GLU A 173 -15.04 12.06 -5.58
CA GLU A 173 -16.36 12.20 -6.19
C GLU A 173 -17.01 13.51 -5.74
N GLY A 174 -17.35 14.35 -6.72
CA GLY A 174 -18.12 15.58 -6.51
C GLY A 174 -17.27 16.82 -6.18
N THR A 175 -17.84 17.72 -5.38
CA THR A 175 -17.28 19.05 -5.07
C THR A 175 -16.60 19.15 -3.70
N ARG A 176 -16.56 18.05 -2.93
CA ARG A 176 -15.94 18.03 -1.60
C ARG A 176 -14.44 17.86 -1.73
N SER A 177 -13.68 18.50 -0.85
CA SER A 177 -12.23 18.30 -0.82
C SER A 177 -11.90 16.86 -0.44
N LEU A 178 -10.84 16.30 -1.03
CA LEU A 178 -10.35 14.95 -0.70
C LEU A 178 -10.08 14.80 0.81
N PHE A 179 -9.55 15.86 1.42
CA PHE A 179 -9.28 15.90 2.86
C PHE A 179 -10.55 15.69 3.69
N ASP A 180 -11.64 16.39 3.37
CA ASP A 180 -12.90 16.25 4.10
C ASP A 180 -13.47 14.83 3.99
N VAL A 181 -13.33 14.20 2.81
CA VAL A 181 -13.81 12.82 2.60
C VAL A 181 -12.97 11.84 3.42
N VAL A 182 -11.64 11.97 3.41
CA VAL A 182 -10.74 11.14 4.24
C VAL A 182 -11.03 11.33 5.73
N VAL A 183 -11.20 12.56 6.19
CA VAL A 183 -11.52 12.86 7.60
C VAL A 183 -12.83 12.22 8.02
N ASN A 184 -13.88 12.31 7.19
CA ASN A 184 -15.17 11.69 7.50
C ASN A 184 -15.04 10.18 7.62
N GLU A 185 -14.26 9.54 6.74
CA GLU A 185 -14.03 8.11 6.79
C GLU A 185 -13.26 7.69 8.06
N LEU A 186 -12.21 8.44 8.42
CA LEU A 186 -11.37 8.15 9.59
C LEU A 186 -12.06 8.45 10.93
N ARG A 187 -13.05 9.37 10.95
CA ARG A 187 -13.84 9.68 12.16
C ARG A 187 -14.84 8.59 12.54
N SER A 188 -15.20 7.72 11.60
CA SER A 188 -16.23 6.69 11.80
C SER A 188 -15.82 5.59 12.80
N SER A 189 -14.53 5.46 13.09
CA SER A 189 -13.98 4.35 13.86
C SER A 189 -12.62 4.71 14.50
N ARG A 190 -12.12 3.89 15.42
CA ARG A 190 -10.73 4.01 15.88
C ARG A 190 -9.82 3.42 14.82
N VAL A 191 -9.04 4.29 14.18
CA VAL A 191 -8.18 3.90 13.04
C VAL A 191 -6.71 3.96 13.43
N LEU A 192 -5.94 2.97 13.01
CA LEU A 192 -4.48 3.03 12.97
C LEU A 192 -4.02 3.18 11.52
N LEU A 193 -3.46 4.33 11.17
CA LEU A 193 -2.75 4.53 9.91
C LEU A 193 -1.28 4.15 10.09
N VAL A 194 -0.79 3.21 9.30
CA VAL A 194 0.64 2.88 9.21
C VAL A 194 1.19 3.52 7.94
N LEU A 195 2.06 4.51 8.10
CA LEU A 195 2.71 5.21 7.00
C LEU A 195 4.14 4.70 6.87
N ASP A 196 4.40 3.89 5.84
CA ASP A 196 5.68 3.23 5.66
C ASP A 196 6.59 4.02 4.72
N ASN A 197 7.87 4.14 5.06
CA ASN A 197 8.92 4.84 4.33
C ASN A 197 8.67 6.35 4.16
N MET A 198 8.50 7.08 5.27
CA MET A 198 8.21 8.52 5.25
C MET A 198 9.46 9.42 5.04
N GLU A 199 10.68 8.86 5.03
CA GLU A 199 11.93 9.65 5.00
C GLU A 199 12.07 10.63 3.83
N HIS A 200 11.52 10.33 2.66
CA HIS A 200 11.61 11.21 1.48
C HIS A 200 10.45 12.20 1.37
N LEU A 201 9.42 12.07 2.22
CA LEU A 201 8.22 12.90 2.21
C LEU A 201 8.07 13.72 3.49
N LEU A 202 9.17 13.97 4.19
CA LEU A 202 9.16 14.74 5.43
C LEU A 202 8.60 16.16 5.29
N ASN A 203 8.33 16.68 4.08
CA ASN A 203 7.63 17.96 3.91
C ASN A 203 6.10 17.84 4.01
N SER A 204 5.54 16.62 4.02
CA SER A 204 4.09 16.37 4.18
C SER A 204 3.63 16.22 5.65
N ARG A 205 4.39 16.79 6.59
CA ARG A 205 4.09 16.69 8.04
C ARG A 205 2.76 17.31 8.40
N ASP A 206 2.38 18.36 7.67
CA ASP A 206 1.14 19.09 7.90
C ASP A 206 -0.08 18.18 7.65
N VAL A 207 -0.04 17.32 6.62
CA VAL A 207 -1.09 16.31 6.37
C VAL A 207 -1.27 15.38 7.58
N VAL A 208 -0.17 14.93 8.19
CA VAL A 208 -0.20 14.07 9.38
C VAL A 208 -0.84 14.80 10.57
N LEU A 209 -0.45 16.05 10.79
CA LEU A 209 -0.96 16.89 11.88
C LEU A 209 -2.44 17.25 11.68
N ASP A 210 -2.83 17.61 10.47
CA ASP A 210 -4.19 17.97 10.11
C ASP A 210 -5.13 16.78 10.27
N LEU A 211 -4.73 15.58 9.84
CA LEU A 211 -5.50 14.36 10.06
C LEU A 211 -5.66 14.04 11.55
N LEU A 212 -4.59 14.16 12.35
CA LEU A 212 -4.65 13.91 13.78
C LEU A 212 -5.49 14.96 14.53
N GLY A 213 -5.44 16.22 14.10
CA GLY A 213 -6.25 17.31 14.64
C GLY A 213 -7.73 17.12 14.29
N ALA A 214 -8.02 16.69 13.07
CA ALA A 214 -9.38 16.49 12.60
C ALA A 214 -10.01 15.18 13.11
N CYS A 215 -9.23 14.12 13.37
CA CYS A 215 -9.76 12.78 13.68
C CYS A 215 -9.33 12.28 15.07
N PRO A 216 -10.01 12.65 16.18
CA PRO A 216 -9.58 12.33 17.54
C PRO A 216 -9.37 10.84 17.84
N GLY A 217 -10.09 9.95 17.16
CA GLY A 217 -9.97 8.49 17.29
C GLY A 217 -8.85 7.86 16.44
N ALA A 218 -8.18 8.64 15.59
CA ALA A 218 -7.11 8.15 14.73
C ALA A 218 -5.75 8.18 15.45
N SER A 219 -4.95 7.14 15.25
CA SER A 219 -3.54 7.06 15.60
C SER A 219 -2.71 6.81 14.35
N ILE A 220 -1.48 7.30 14.33
CA ILE A 220 -0.55 7.18 13.20
C ILE A 220 0.76 6.57 13.68
N LEU A 221 1.16 5.48 13.03
CA LEU A 221 2.46 4.83 13.18
C LEU A 221 3.27 5.06 11.90
N ILE A 222 4.41 5.73 12.03
CA ILE A 222 5.29 6.04 10.89
C ILE A 222 6.52 5.15 10.95
N THR A 223 6.96 4.62 9.81
CA THR A 223 8.34 4.12 9.66
C THR A 223 9.15 5.11 8.85
N SER A 224 10.35 5.45 9.34
CA SER A 224 11.23 6.37 8.63
C SER A 224 12.69 6.18 9.04
N ARG A 225 13.63 6.74 8.29
CA ARG A 225 15.02 6.88 8.74
C ARG A 225 15.19 8.03 9.73
N GLU A 226 14.33 9.03 9.66
CA GLU A 226 14.42 10.26 10.45
C GLU A 226 13.07 10.58 11.12
N ALA A 227 13.11 11.35 12.20
CA ALA A 227 11.89 11.82 12.85
C ALA A 227 11.17 12.88 12.02
N LEU A 228 9.85 12.97 12.17
CA LEU A 228 9.02 14.01 11.60
C LEU A 228 9.22 15.36 12.33
N ARG A 229 9.80 15.40 13.53
CA ARG A 229 10.08 16.62 14.30
C ARG A 229 8.87 17.56 14.43
N VAL A 230 7.70 16.98 14.72
CA VAL A 230 6.46 17.72 14.97
C VAL A 230 6.00 17.61 16.42
N ARG A 231 5.11 18.51 16.83
CA ARG A 231 4.50 18.43 18.16
C ARG A 231 3.67 17.15 18.31
N GLY A 232 3.78 16.51 19.47
CA GLY A 232 3.04 15.29 19.80
C GLY A 232 3.64 14.01 19.24
N GLU A 233 4.69 14.09 18.41
CA GLU A 233 5.42 12.91 17.93
C GLU A 233 6.20 12.24 19.07
N ARG A 234 6.10 10.91 19.14
CA ARG A 234 6.97 10.09 19.96
C ARG A 234 7.85 9.23 19.06
N VAL A 235 9.17 9.40 19.18
CA VAL A 235 10.14 8.65 18.37
C VAL A 235 10.63 7.43 19.12
N TYR A 236 10.57 6.27 18.49
CA TYR A 236 11.19 5.02 18.94
C TYR A 236 12.30 4.62 17.97
N THR A 237 13.55 4.61 18.44
CA THR A 237 14.71 4.25 17.61
C THR A 237 14.93 2.75 17.65
N LEU A 238 14.65 2.06 16.54
CA LEU A 238 14.87 0.63 16.40
C LEU A 238 16.36 0.34 16.19
N ALA A 239 16.99 -0.26 17.19
CA ALA A 239 18.38 -0.70 17.12
C ALA A 239 18.52 -1.95 16.23
N PRO A 240 19.67 -2.15 15.55
CA PRO A 240 20.02 -3.44 14.96
C PRO A 240 19.98 -4.57 15.99
N LEU A 241 19.75 -5.82 15.54
CA LEU A 241 19.84 -6.97 16.43
C LEU A 241 21.28 -7.12 16.95
N PRO A 242 21.48 -7.46 18.24
CA PRO A 242 22.81 -7.66 18.78
C PRO A 242 23.51 -8.82 18.04
N LEU A 243 24.77 -8.58 17.65
CA LEU A 243 25.64 -9.62 17.15
C LEU A 243 26.20 -10.42 18.34
N PRO A 244 26.43 -11.73 18.18
CA PRO A 244 27.06 -12.51 19.23
C PRO A 244 28.50 -12.03 19.46
N GLU A 245 28.93 -11.96 20.73
CA GLU A 245 30.25 -11.47 21.15
C GLU A 245 31.43 -12.40 20.76
N ARG A 246 31.15 -13.57 20.20
CA ARG A 246 32.14 -14.53 19.68
C ARG A 246 31.66 -15.13 18.37
N GLU A 247 32.59 -15.52 17.50
CA GLU A 247 32.33 -16.39 16.35
C GLU A 247 31.59 -17.64 16.84
N VAL A 248 30.27 -17.65 16.63
CA VAL A 248 29.44 -18.81 16.92
C VAL A 248 29.61 -19.76 15.75
N ASP A 249 30.08 -20.97 16.03
CA ASP A 249 30.06 -22.06 15.07
C ASP A 249 28.61 -22.24 14.55
N ILE A 250 28.41 -21.92 13.28
CA ILE A 250 27.11 -21.73 12.62
C ILE A 250 26.27 -23.02 12.69
N GLY A 251 26.90 -24.15 12.99
CA GLY A 251 26.25 -25.46 13.14
C GLY A 251 25.56 -25.73 14.48
N ARG A 252 25.71 -24.91 15.54
CA ARG A 252 25.32 -25.36 16.91
C ARG A 252 24.61 -24.39 17.85
N SER A 253 24.07 -23.24 17.43
CA SER A 253 23.22 -22.47 18.37
C SER A 253 22.09 -21.64 17.73
N PRO A 254 20.81 -22.07 17.88
CA PRO A 254 19.64 -21.28 17.47
C PRO A 254 19.27 -20.17 18.47
N ALA A 255 20.06 -19.92 19.51
CA ALA A 255 19.69 -18.99 20.59
C ALA A 255 19.89 -17.50 20.23
N VAL A 256 20.51 -17.17 19.09
CA VAL A 256 20.86 -15.79 18.73
C VAL A 256 19.91 -15.23 17.66
N PRO A 257 19.17 -14.14 17.93
CA PRO A 257 18.22 -13.56 16.98
C PRO A 257 18.82 -13.19 15.62
N ALA A 258 20.02 -12.60 15.60
CA ALA A 258 20.70 -12.22 14.36
C ALA A 258 21.01 -13.44 13.46
N LEU A 259 21.43 -14.56 14.04
CA LEU A 259 21.71 -15.80 13.29
C LEU A 259 20.43 -16.45 12.76
N ARG A 260 19.33 -16.40 13.54
CA ARG A 260 18.02 -16.90 13.10
C ARG A 260 17.47 -16.13 11.88
N VAL A 261 17.71 -14.82 11.78
CA VAL A 261 17.31 -14.03 10.59
C VAL A 261 18.03 -14.53 9.33
N ILE A 262 19.34 -14.82 9.43
CA ILE A 262 20.13 -15.35 8.32
C ILE A 262 19.62 -16.72 7.89
N MET A 263 19.37 -17.62 8.85
CA MET A 263 18.88 -18.98 8.57
C MET A 263 17.44 -19.04 8.03
N SER A 264 16.65 -17.98 8.23
CA SER A 264 15.25 -17.91 7.79
C SER A 264 15.08 -17.28 6.41
N SER A 265 16.14 -16.76 5.80
CA SER A 265 16.06 -16.07 4.50
C SER A 265 16.24 -17.07 3.34
N PRO A 266 15.31 -17.18 2.39
CA PRO A 266 15.50 -18.04 1.22
C PRO A 266 16.66 -17.50 0.36
N SER A 267 17.52 -18.41 -0.10
CA SER A 267 18.67 -18.14 -0.98
C SER A 267 18.27 -17.66 -2.37
#